data_AF-A0A074Y1N9-F1
#
_entry.id   AF-A0A074Y1N9-F1
#
_cell.length_a   1.000
_cell.length_b   1.000
_cell.length_c   1.000
_cell.angle_alpha   90.00
_cell.angle_beta   90.00
_cell.angle_gamma   90.00
#
_symmetry.space_group_name_H-M   'P 1'
#
loop_
_entity.id
_entity.type
_entity.pdbx_description
1 polymer ?
#
loop_
_entity_poly.entity_id
_entity_poly.type
_entity_poly.pdbx_seq_one_letter_code
_entity_poly.pdbx_strand_id
1 'polypeptide(L)'
;LPRPFDTGLGNNFTTSSCPVFFKDFLNDDTFNSCVPLSLLLQTSTSFFNVQRSPVRLAQTLAASCSVNFSGCSTLMASLARQIQSPENCAPDLANQNPMAMQAYDGFVAYQSLYHAGCLLNTDTGGYCFSDAINATSPTDSYIYYLPLGVSLPGTTAPSCSNCLRNTMSVFASAATNRSQPVAGVYAQAASMIDGTCGATF
;
A
#
# COMPACT_ATOMS: atom_id res chain seq x y z
N LEU A 1 -6.81 -2.53 16.02
CA LEU A 1 -6.15 -2.07 14.79
C LEU A 1 -6.86 -2.68 13.59
N PRO A 2 -6.93 -1.99 12.45
CA PRO A 2 -7.56 -2.52 11.24
C PRO A 2 -6.80 -3.74 10.71
N ARG A 3 -7.49 -4.61 9.97
CA ARG A 3 -6.92 -5.81 9.37
C ARG A 3 -7.21 -5.85 7.87
N PRO A 4 -6.28 -6.36 7.04
CA PRO A 4 -6.55 -6.64 5.64
C PRO A 4 -7.69 -7.64 5.47
N PHE A 5 -8.43 -7.53 4.36
CA PHE A 5 -9.47 -8.48 3.97
C PHE A 5 -10.55 -8.74 5.04
N ASP A 6 -10.96 -7.69 5.76
CA ASP A 6 -11.83 -7.76 6.94
C ASP A 6 -13.33 -7.90 6.66
N THR A 7 -13.73 -7.89 5.38
CA THR A 7 -15.12 -8.12 4.94
C THR A 7 -15.38 -9.52 4.39
N GLY A 8 -14.42 -10.44 4.53
CA GLY A 8 -14.46 -11.78 3.95
C GLY A 8 -13.94 -11.82 2.51
N LEU A 9 -13.61 -13.02 2.04
CA LEU A 9 -12.83 -13.24 0.80
C LEU A 9 -13.67 -13.39 -0.48
N GLY A 10 -15.01 -13.44 -0.35
CA GLY A 10 -15.89 -13.82 -1.46
C GLY A 10 -15.71 -15.28 -1.90
N ASN A 11 -16.49 -15.70 -2.90
CA ASN A 11 -16.50 -17.09 -3.40
C ASN A 11 -15.93 -17.24 -4.82
N ASN A 12 -15.34 -16.19 -5.38
CA ASN A 12 -14.92 -16.14 -6.78
C ASN A 12 -13.48 -16.63 -7.01
N PHE A 13 -13.08 -17.74 -6.37
CA PHE A 13 -11.76 -18.32 -6.58
C PHE A 13 -11.84 -19.50 -7.56
N THR A 14 -10.87 -19.57 -8.46
CA THR A 14 -10.66 -20.65 -9.43
C THR A 14 -10.27 -21.93 -8.69
N THR A 15 -9.50 -21.80 -7.61
CA THR A 15 -8.97 -22.91 -6.82
C THR A 15 -9.51 -22.89 -5.40
N SER A 16 -9.60 -24.07 -4.78
CA SER A 16 -9.88 -24.19 -3.35
C SER A 16 -8.66 -23.89 -2.48
N SER A 17 -7.44 -23.93 -3.04
CA SER A 17 -6.19 -23.64 -2.33
C SER A 17 -6.00 -22.17 -2.00
N CYS A 18 -6.42 -21.25 -2.89
CA CYS A 18 -6.22 -19.83 -2.65
C CYS A 18 -6.96 -19.31 -1.40
N PRO A 19 -8.26 -19.62 -1.18
CA PRO A 19 -8.95 -19.28 0.07
C PRO A 19 -8.28 -19.86 1.33
N VAL A 20 -7.67 -21.05 1.24
CA VAL A 20 -6.94 -21.67 2.35
C VAL A 20 -5.68 -20.85 2.65
N PHE A 21 -4.88 -20.52 1.64
CA PHE A 21 -3.71 -19.65 1.80
C PHE A 21 -4.06 -18.31 2.47
N PHE A 22 -5.17 -17.68 2.05
CA PHE A 22 -5.66 -16.46 2.69
C PHE A 22 -6.02 -16.66 4.15
N LYS A 23 -6.76 -17.74 4.47
CA LYS A 23 -7.09 -18.07 5.84
C LYS A 23 -5.82 -18.27 6.68
N ASP A 24 -4.80 -18.90 6.14
CA ASP A 24 -3.58 -19.21 6.87
C ASP A 24 -2.82 -17.94 7.25
N PHE A 25 -2.51 -17.06 6.29
CA PHE A 25 -1.77 -15.82 6.63
C PHE A 25 -2.61 -14.84 7.45
N LEU A 26 -3.94 -14.79 7.27
CA LEU A 26 -4.82 -13.91 8.05
C LEU A 26 -4.95 -14.35 9.52
N ASN A 27 -4.73 -15.63 9.81
CA ASN A 27 -4.69 -16.17 11.18
C ASN A 27 -3.28 -16.20 11.79
N ASP A 28 -2.25 -15.81 11.04
CA ASP A 28 -0.88 -15.75 11.55
C ASP A 28 -0.68 -14.50 12.42
N ASP A 29 -0.26 -14.69 13.68
CA ASP A 29 -0.06 -13.60 14.63
C ASP A 29 1.11 -12.68 14.24
N THR A 30 2.14 -13.22 13.60
CA THR A 30 3.28 -12.43 13.11
C THR A 30 2.82 -11.49 12.01
N PHE A 31 2.04 -11.99 11.04
CA PHE A 31 1.43 -11.19 9.98
C PHE A 31 0.54 -10.09 10.56
N ASN A 32 -0.34 -10.44 11.51
CA ASN A 32 -1.24 -9.48 12.14
C ASN A 32 -0.50 -8.39 12.93
N SER A 33 0.67 -8.70 13.49
CA SER A 33 1.51 -7.72 14.18
C SER A 33 2.16 -6.69 13.26
N CYS A 34 2.25 -6.96 11.95
CA CYS A 34 2.93 -6.11 10.98
C CYS A 34 2.12 -4.90 10.50
N VAL A 35 0.81 -4.86 10.76
CA VAL A 35 -0.12 -3.77 10.39
C VAL A 35 0.18 -3.19 8.99
N PRO A 36 0.14 -4.03 7.93
CA PRO A 36 0.69 -3.67 6.62
C PRO A 36 -0.17 -2.65 5.89
N LEU A 37 0.24 -1.37 5.88
CA LEU A 37 -0.45 -0.29 5.17
C LEU A 37 -0.70 -0.64 3.69
N SER A 38 0.24 -1.35 3.06
CA SER A 38 0.12 -1.83 1.68
C SER A 38 -1.11 -2.68 1.38
N LEU A 39 -1.53 -3.50 2.35
CA LEU A 39 -2.73 -4.34 2.20
C LEU A 39 -3.97 -3.59 2.71
N LEU A 40 -3.83 -2.79 3.76
CA LEU A 40 -4.95 -2.04 4.34
C LEU A 40 -5.57 -1.05 3.34
N LEU A 41 -4.76 -0.41 2.50
CA LEU A 41 -5.19 0.64 1.56
C LEU A 41 -6.25 0.19 0.54
N GLN A 42 -6.31 -1.08 0.16
CA GLN A 42 -7.30 -1.57 -0.81
C GLN A 42 -8.30 -2.55 -0.22
N THR A 43 -7.97 -3.18 0.91
CA THR A 43 -8.66 -4.42 1.34
C THR A 43 -9.31 -4.32 2.72
N SER A 44 -9.14 -3.20 3.43
CA SER A 44 -9.59 -3.05 4.81
C SER A 44 -10.68 -1.99 4.95
N THR A 45 -11.92 -2.45 5.13
CA THR A 45 -13.05 -1.56 5.43
C THR A 45 -12.87 -0.89 6.78
N SER A 46 -12.30 -1.59 7.77
CA SER A 46 -11.96 -0.98 9.05
C SER A 46 -10.91 0.12 8.91
N PHE A 47 -9.92 -0.01 8.01
CA PHE A 47 -8.98 1.07 7.74
C PHE A 47 -9.65 2.29 7.09
N PHE A 48 -10.57 2.08 6.14
CA PHE A 48 -11.34 3.18 5.55
C PHE A 48 -12.17 3.93 6.60
N ASN A 49 -12.71 3.22 7.60
CA ASN A 49 -13.39 3.85 8.73
C ASN A 49 -12.42 4.59 9.66
N VAL A 50 -11.20 4.06 9.85
CA VAL A 50 -10.13 4.71 10.62
C VAL A 50 -9.68 6.03 9.99
N GLN A 51 -9.56 6.10 8.67
CA GLN A 51 -9.16 7.31 7.94
C GLN A 51 -10.07 8.52 8.20
N ARG A 52 -11.34 8.29 8.57
CA ARG A 52 -12.30 9.34 8.94
C ARG A 52 -12.03 10.01 10.28
N SER A 53 -10.99 9.58 11.01
CA SER A 53 -10.60 10.16 12.29
C SER A 53 -9.10 10.37 12.35
N PRO A 54 -8.63 11.64 12.41
CA PRO A 54 -7.20 11.94 12.48
C PRO A 54 -6.48 11.21 13.62
N VAL A 55 -7.13 11.13 14.80
CA VAL A 55 -6.57 10.43 15.98
C VAL A 55 -6.42 8.94 15.72
N ARG A 56 -7.45 8.26 15.21
CA ARG A 56 -7.39 6.82 14.95
C ARG A 56 -6.43 6.48 13.82
N LEU A 57 -6.34 7.34 12.80
CA LEU A 57 -5.39 7.21 11.71
C LEU A 57 -3.96 7.33 12.22
N ALA A 58 -3.65 8.37 13.00
CA ALA A 58 -2.33 8.54 13.60
C ALA A 58 -1.94 7.37 14.51
N GLN A 59 -2.87 6.84 15.31
CA GLN A 59 -2.63 5.64 16.13
C GLN A 59 -2.31 4.39 15.28
N THR A 60 -3.01 4.23 14.15
CA THR A 60 -2.78 3.09 13.24
C THR A 60 -1.44 3.20 12.53
N LEU A 61 -1.08 4.40 12.04
CA LEU A 61 0.23 4.65 11.45
C LEU A 61 1.35 4.47 12.47
N ALA A 62 1.19 4.97 13.71
CA ALA A 62 2.15 4.74 14.78
C ALA A 62 2.34 3.26 15.09
N ALA A 63 1.26 2.48 15.12
CA ALA A 63 1.35 1.03 15.29
C ALA A 63 2.10 0.36 14.13
N SER A 64 1.80 0.74 12.88
CA SER A 64 2.49 0.23 11.69
C SER A 64 3.97 0.58 11.68
N CYS A 65 4.33 1.82 12.04
CA CYS A 65 5.72 2.30 12.03
C CYS A 65 6.57 1.75 13.17
N SER A 66 5.96 1.23 14.23
CA SER A 66 6.67 0.69 15.40
C SER A 66 6.95 -0.82 15.32
N VAL A 67 6.58 -1.48 14.22
CA VAL A 67 6.78 -2.93 14.05
C VAL A 67 8.25 -3.28 13.83
N ASN A 68 8.59 -4.57 13.97
CA ASN A 68 9.87 -5.10 13.50
C ASN A 68 9.88 -5.12 11.96
N PHE A 69 10.33 -4.01 11.36
CA PHE A 69 10.36 -3.84 9.92
C PHE A 69 11.08 -4.98 9.19
N SER A 70 12.25 -5.41 9.68
CA SER A 70 13.03 -6.47 9.02
C SER A 70 12.27 -7.80 9.03
N GLY A 71 11.63 -8.14 10.14
CA GLY A 71 10.82 -9.36 10.27
C GLY A 71 9.60 -9.31 9.35
N CYS A 72 8.86 -8.21 9.39
CA CYS A 72 7.67 -8.02 8.58
C CYS A 72 7.97 -7.96 7.08
N SER A 73 9.04 -7.26 6.68
CA SER A 73 9.49 -7.21 5.28
C SER A 73 9.86 -8.61 4.76
N THR A 74 10.58 -9.39 5.58
CA THR A 74 10.93 -10.79 5.22
C THR A 74 9.70 -11.67 5.08
N LEU A 75 8.73 -11.55 6.00
CA LEU A 75 7.47 -12.28 5.95
C LEU A 75 6.66 -11.92 4.70
N MET A 76 6.48 -10.63 4.42
CA MET A 76 5.73 -10.16 3.24
C MET A 76 6.40 -10.60 1.94
N ALA A 77 7.73 -10.55 1.85
CA ALA A 77 8.47 -11.09 0.70
C ALA A 77 8.30 -12.62 0.55
N SER A 78 8.18 -13.35 1.67
CA SER A 78 7.86 -14.78 1.65
C SER A 78 6.45 -15.05 1.13
N LEU A 79 5.45 -14.31 1.64
CA LEU A 79 4.05 -14.41 1.20
C LEU A 79 3.90 -14.04 -0.28
N ALA A 80 4.63 -13.02 -0.76
CA ALA A 80 4.68 -12.65 -2.18
C ALA A 80 5.20 -13.77 -3.08
N ARG A 81 6.14 -14.61 -2.60
CA ARG A 81 6.59 -15.80 -3.34
C ARG A 81 5.58 -16.94 -3.25
N GLN A 82 5.05 -17.19 -2.06
CA GLN A 82 4.10 -18.29 -1.83
C GLN A 82 2.80 -18.13 -2.60
N ILE A 83 2.25 -16.90 -2.69
CA ILE A 83 0.99 -16.66 -3.41
C ILE A 83 1.08 -17.01 -4.90
N GLN A 84 2.29 -16.95 -5.49
CA GLN A 84 2.57 -17.32 -6.88
C GLN A 84 2.74 -18.83 -7.09
N SER A 85 2.66 -19.65 -6.03
CA SER A 85 2.78 -21.11 -6.12
C SER A 85 1.47 -21.75 -6.61
N PRO A 86 1.54 -22.79 -7.47
CA PRO A 86 0.36 -23.54 -7.92
C PRO A 86 -0.48 -24.12 -6.77
N GLU A 87 0.16 -24.42 -5.64
CA GLU A 87 -0.47 -24.95 -4.42
C GLU A 87 -1.20 -23.88 -3.62
N ASN A 88 -1.09 -22.61 -4.01
CA ASN A 88 -1.75 -21.47 -3.37
C ASN A 88 -2.68 -20.78 -4.38
N CYS A 89 -2.27 -19.62 -4.92
CA CYS A 89 -3.11 -18.74 -5.73
C CYS A 89 -2.61 -18.55 -7.17
N ALA A 90 -1.63 -19.32 -7.66
CA ALA A 90 -1.10 -19.08 -9.02
C ALA A 90 -2.18 -19.10 -10.13
N PRO A 91 -3.15 -20.04 -10.13
CA PRO A 91 -4.21 -20.01 -11.14
C PRO A 91 -5.13 -18.80 -11.00
N ASP A 92 -5.39 -18.36 -9.76
CA ASP A 92 -6.18 -17.16 -9.48
C ASP A 92 -5.46 -15.88 -9.91
N LEU A 93 -4.14 -15.79 -9.72
CA LEU A 93 -3.31 -14.71 -10.26
C LEU A 93 -3.30 -14.70 -11.79
N ALA A 94 -3.18 -15.87 -12.43
CA ALA A 94 -3.21 -15.98 -13.89
C ALA A 94 -4.56 -15.53 -14.48
N ASN A 95 -5.65 -15.78 -13.75
CA ASN A 95 -7.00 -15.32 -14.11
C ASN A 95 -7.30 -13.89 -13.65
N GLN A 96 -6.29 -13.15 -13.16
CA GLN A 96 -6.42 -11.76 -12.67
C GLN A 96 -7.51 -11.62 -11.60
N ASN A 97 -7.66 -12.62 -10.74
CA ASN A 97 -8.59 -12.57 -9.61
C ASN A 97 -8.26 -11.34 -8.73
N PRO A 98 -9.21 -10.41 -8.50
CA PRO A 98 -8.92 -9.18 -7.78
C PRO A 98 -8.35 -9.38 -6.38
N MET A 99 -8.82 -10.39 -5.64
CA MET A 99 -8.35 -10.67 -4.28
C MET A 99 -6.89 -11.14 -4.31
N ALA A 100 -6.57 -12.10 -5.18
CA ALA A 100 -5.21 -12.61 -5.33
C ALA A 100 -4.25 -11.51 -5.80
N MET A 101 -4.65 -10.70 -6.78
CA MET A 101 -3.87 -9.57 -7.28
C MET A 101 -3.60 -8.54 -6.17
N GLN A 102 -4.64 -8.10 -5.45
CA GLN A 102 -4.49 -7.14 -4.35
C GLN A 102 -3.60 -7.66 -3.21
N ALA A 103 -3.69 -8.95 -2.89
CA ALA A 103 -2.80 -9.56 -1.91
C ALA A 103 -1.34 -9.57 -2.40
N TYR A 104 -1.11 -10.02 -3.63
CA TYR A 104 0.21 -10.05 -4.24
C TYR A 104 0.85 -8.65 -4.28
N ASP A 105 0.14 -7.66 -4.85
CA ASP A 105 0.62 -6.29 -4.95
C ASP A 105 0.86 -5.68 -3.56
N GLY A 106 -0.03 -5.96 -2.59
CA GLY A 106 0.15 -5.52 -1.21
C GLY A 106 1.36 -6.14 -0.51
N PHE A 107 1.69 -7.41 -0.78
CA PHE A 107 2.91 -8.04 -0.25
C PHE A 107 4.16 -7.43 -0.87
N VAL A 108 4.17 -7.26 -2.19
CA VAL A 108 5.33 -6.72 -2.94
C VAL A 108 5.59 -5.26 -2.57
N ALA A 109 4.54 -4.46 -2.42
CA ALA A 109 4.61 -3.03 -2.10
C ALA A 109 4.86 -2.73 -0.62
N TYR A 110 4.91 -3.73 0.26
CA TYR A 110 4.98 -3.55 1.71
C TYR A 110 6.11 -2.59 2.12
N GLN A 111 7.32 -2.80 1.62
CA GLN A 111 8.48 -1.97 1.98
C GLN A 111 8.29 -0.51 1.58
N SER A 112 7.88 -0.26 0.33
CA SER A 112 7.68 1.08 -0.20
C SER A 112 6.61 1.85 0.58
N LEU A 113 5.50 1.17 0.91
CA LEU A 113 4.39 1.79 1.64
C LEU A 113 4.63 1.89 3.15
N TYR A 114 5.43 1.00 3.73
CA TYR A 114 5.92 1.19 5.09
C TYR A 114 6.74 2.48 5.18
N HIS A 115 7.75 2.65 4.32
CA HIS A 115 8.59 3.85 4.36
C HIS A 115 7.80 5.13 4.07
N ALA A 116 6.93 5.13 3.07
CA ALA A 116 6.10 6.29 2.77
C ALA A 116 5.07 6.60 3.87
N GLY A 117 4.42 5.58 4.44
CA GLY A 117 3.44 5.74 5.51
C GLY A 117 4.05 6.28 6.81
N CYS A 118 5.34 6.03 7.04
CA CYS A 118 6.09 6.47 8.21
C CYS A 118 6.80 7.81 8.02
N LEU A 119 6.68 8.45 6.85
CA LEU A 119 7.18 9.81 6.68
C LEU A 119 6.40 10.77 7.59
N LEU A 120 7.14 11.62 8.28
CA LEU A 120 6.59 12.71 9.08
C LEU A 120 6.71 14.03 8.31
N ASN A 121 5.68 14.85 8.43
CA ASN A 121 5.74 16.24 8.04
C ASN A 121 6.63 16.98 9.05
N THR A 122 7.69 17.61 8.56
CA THR A 122 8.66 18.35 9.37
C THR A 122 8.06 19.58 10.04
N ASP A 123 6.97 20.12 9.49
CA ASP A 123 6.38 21.38 9.95
C ASP A 123 5.35 21.14 11.06
N THR A 124 4.60 20.03 10.99
CA THR A 124 3.51 19.72 11.93
C THR A 124 3.87 18.58 12.91
N GLY A 125 4.87 17.76 12.58
CA GLY A 125 5.19 16.52 13.29
C GLY A 125 4.19 15.38 13.05
N GLY A 126 3.15 15.61 12.24
CA GLY A 126 2.17 14.59 11.85
C GLY A 126 2.68 13.66 10.76
N TYR A 127 2.00 12.54 10.53
CA TYR A 127 2.33 11.65 9.40
C TYR A 127 1.93 12.29 8.07
N CYS A 128 2.81 12.22 7.07
CA CYS A 128 2.53 12.71 5.72
C CYS A 128 1.31 12.05 5.08
N PHE A 129 1.04 10.77 5.39
CA PHE A 129 -0.18 10.11 4.93
C PHE A 129 -1.44 10.72 5.56
N SER A 130 -1.38 11.05 6.86
CA SER A 130 -2.50 11.74 7.53
C SER A 130 -2.76 13.12 6.94
N ASP A 131 -1.71 13.86 6.62
CA ASP A 131 -1.83 15.16 5.98
C ASP A 131 -2.43 15.03 4.58
N ALA A 132 -2.01 14.03 3.80
CA ALA A 132 -2.56 13.74 2.47
C ALA A 132 -4.04 13.34 2.49
N ILE A 133 -4.50 12.63 3.53
CA ILE A 133 -5.91 12.26 3.70
C ILE A 133 -6.77 13.47 4.12
N ASN A 134 -6.22 14.40 4.88
CA ASN A 134 -6.91 15.61 5.34
C ASN A 134 -6.69 16.82 4.42
N ALA A 135 -5.93 16.64 3.33
CA ALA A 135 -5.63 17.70 2.39
C ALA A 135 -6.90 18.18 1.67
N THR A 136 -6.92 19.47 1.32
CA THR A 136 -8.01 20.05 0.54
C THR A 136 -8.10 19.42 -0.86
N SER A 137 -6.97 18.92 -1.39
CA SER A 137 -6.94 18.15 -2.63
C SER A 137 -7.08 16.66 -2.31
N PRO A 138 -8.17 15.98 -2.72
CA PRO A 138 -8.32 14.55 -2.49
C PRO A 138 -7.26 13.71 -3.21
N THR A 139 -6.55 14.30 -4.19
CA THR A 139 -5.58 13.60 -5.01
C THR A 139 -4.24 13.35 -4.32
N ASP A 140 -3.95 14.04 -3.21
CA ASP A 140 -2.73 13.82 -2.42
C ASP A 140 -2.71 12.39 -1.85
N SER A 141 -3.88 11.86 -1.49
CA SER A 141 -4.00 10.48 -0.99
C SER A 141 -3.81 9.42 -2.09
N TYR A 142 -4.11 9.73 -3.36
CA TYR A 142 -3.96 8.77 -4.47
C TYR A 142 -2.51 8.38 -4.75
N ILE A 143 -1.55 9.24 -4.37
CA ILE A 143 -0.12 8.98 -4.49
C ILE A 143 0.26 7.66 -3.82
N TYR A 144 -0.36 7.35 -2.68
CA TYR A 144 -0.07 6.13 -1.91
C TYR A 144 -0.60 4.84 -2.56
N TYR A 145 -1.29 4.92 -3.70
CA TYR A 145 -1.69 3.73 -4.46
C TYR A 145 -0.71 3.41 -5.60
N LEU A 146 0.27 4.28 -5.90
CA LEU A 146 1.30 4.01 -6.91
C LEU A 146 2.12 2.75 -6.62
N PRO A 147 2.51 2.46 -5.35
CA PRO A 147 3.19 1.21 -5.02
C PRO A 147 2.39 -0.04 -5.34
N LEU A 148 1.07 0.08 -5.40
CA LEU A 148 0.13 -1.00 -5.71
C LEU A 148 -0.22 -1.06 -7.21
N GLY A 149 0.56 -0.36 -8.06
CA GLY A 149 0.37 -0.37 -9.51
C GLY A 149 -0.82 0.46 -10.01
N VAL A 150 -1.47 1.24 -9.14
CA VAL A 150 -2.58 2.11 -9.53
C VAL A 150 -2.03 3.39 -10.13
N SER A 151 -2.41 3.67 -11.38
CA SER A 151 -2.03 4.91 -12.05
C SER A 151 -2.77 6.10 -11.46
N LEU A 152 -2.11 7.27 -11.41
CA LEU A 152 -2.78 8.49 -10.99
C LEU A 152 -3.86 8.89 -12.02
N PRO A 153 -5.02 9.38 -11.55
CA PRO A 153 -6.00 10.00 -12.44
C PRO A 153 -5.39 11.18 -13.22
N GLY A 154 -5.76 11.34 -14.49
CA GLY A 154 -5.22 12.42 -15.33
C GLY A 154 -5.57 13.85 -14.86
N THR A 155 -6.49 13.98 -13.91
CA THR A 155 -6.88 15.26 -13.27
C THR A 155 -6.19 15.47 -11.92
N THR A 156 -5.09 14.78 -11.64
CA THR A 156 -4.36 14.88 -10.37
C THR A 156 -3.72 16.26 -10.23
N ALA A 157 -4.12 17.00 -9.19
CA ALA A 157 -3.61 18.33 -8.88
C ALA A 157 -3.22 18.36 -7.39
N PRO A 158 -2.01 17.86 -7.05
CA PRO A 158 -1.63 17.69 -5.66
C PRO A 158 -1.17 19.00 -5.03
N SER A 159 -1.09 19.04 -3.70
CA SER A 159 -0.71 20.25 -2.93
C SER A 159 0.76 20.68 -3.07
N CYS A 160 1.59 19.94 -3.80
CA CYS A 160 3.01 20.21 -3.98
C CYS A 160 3.79 20.37 -2.66
N SER A 161 3.38 19.63 -1.63
CA SER A 161 3.97 19.70 -0.29
C SER A 161 5.32 18.99 -0.18
N ASN A 162 6.09 19.30 0.87
CA ASN A 162 7.31 18.55 1.19
C ASN A 162 7.03 17.05 1.42
N CYS A 163 5.88 16.74 2.02
CA CYS A 163 5.40 15.37 2.15
C CYS A 163 5.26 14.67 0.81
N LEU A 164 4.63 15.31 -0.18
CA LEU A 164 4.52 14.76 -1.53
C LEU A 164 5.89 14.47 -2.14
N ARG A 165 6.83 15.42 -2.05
CA ARG A 165 8.20 15.26 -2.56
C ARG A 165 8.90 14.06 -1.92
N ASN A 166 8.84 13.94 -0.60
CA ASN A 166 9.48 12.85 0.13
C ASN A 166 8.84 11.50 -0.19
N THR A 167 7.50 11.44 -0.28
CA THR A 167 6.77 10.23 -0.68
C THR A 167 7.17 9.80 -2.10
N MET A 168 7.25 10.74 -3.04
CA MET A 168 7.67 10.44 -4.41
C MET A 168 9.13 9.98 -4.50
N SER A 169 10.02 10.47 -3.63
CA SER A 169 11.41 10.00 -3.53
C SER A 169 11.51 8.55 -3.06
N VAL A 170 10.70 8.15 -2.07
CA VAL A 170 10.58 6.74 -1.65
C VAL A 170 10.13 5.87 -2.82
N PHE A 171 9.14 6.33 -3.58
CA PHE A 171 8.61 5.58 -4.72
C PHE A 171 9.56 5.55 -5.92
N ALA A 172 10.37 6.60 -6.13
CA ALA A 172 11.43 6.62 -7.13
C ALA A 172 12.42 5.49 -6.89
N SER A 173 12.85 5.35 -5.64
CA SER A 173 13.80 4.33 -5.20
C SER A 173 13.22 2.92 -5.37
N ALA A 174 11.93 2.74 -5.07
CA ALA A 174 11.25 1.46 -5.31
C ALA A 174 11.09 1.13 -6.81
N ALA A 175 10.85 2.14 -7.64
CA ALA A 175 10.65 1.99 -9.08
C ALA A 175 11.92 1.60 -9.86
N THR A 176 13.11 1.70 -9.25
CA THR A 176 14.34 1.18 -9.87
C THR A 176 14.32 -0.34 -10.01
N ASN A 177 13.55 -1.03 -9.14
CA ASN A 177 13.30 -2.45 -9.29
C ASN A 177 12.08 -2.67 -10.21
N ARG A 178 12.34 -3.16 -11.44
CA ARG A 178 11.30 -3.40 -12.45
C ARG A 178 10.29 -4.48 -12.08
N SER A 179 10.56 -5.30 -11.06
CA SER A 179 9.59 -6.29 -10.56
C SER A 179 8.53 -5.68 -9.64
N GLN A 180 8.68 -4.41 -9.24
CA GLN A 180 7.72 -3.73 -8.36
C GLN A 180 6.60 -3.10 -9.20
N PRO A 181 5.32 -3.18 -8.77
CA PRO A 181 4.19 -2.59 -9.51
C PRO A 181 4.37 -1.09 -9.80
N VAL A 182 4.98 -0.36 -8.87
CA VAL A 182 5.28 1.08 -9.03
C VAL A 182 6.14 1.39 -10.25
N ALA A 183 7.02 0.48 -10.67
CA ALA A 183 7.89 0.71 -11.82
C ALA A 183 7.11 0.88 -13.12
N GLY A 184 5.89 0.34 -13.21
CA GLY A 184 5.00 0.48 -14.35
C GLY A 184 4.27 1.83 -14.42
N VAL A 185 4.10 2.51 -13.27
CA VAL A 185 3.25 3.72 -13.17
C VAL A 185 4.01 4.98 -12.72
N TYR A 186 5.21 4.82 -12.16
CA TYR A 186 5.96 5.93 -11.55
C TYR A 186 6.32 7.04 -12.53
N ALA A 187 6.86 6.71 -13.71
CA ALA A 187 7.35 7.72 -14.65
C ALA A 187 6.23 8.65 -15.13
N GLN A 188 5.05 8.09 -15.42
CA GLN A 188 3.88 8.88 -15.79
C GLN A 188 3.41 9.75 -14.62
N ALA A 189 3.36 9.19 -13.42
CA ALA A 189 2.97 9.93 -12.21
C ALA A 189 3.92 11.08 -11.90
N ALA A 190 5.23 10.86 -11.95
CA ALA A 190 6.26 11.88 -11.78
C ALA A 190 6.08 13.01 -12.79
N SER A 191 5.91 12.70 -14.08
CA SER A 191 5.68 13.71 -15.12
C SER A 191 4.43 14.56 -14.88
N MET A 192 3.34 13.98 -14.34
CA MET A 192 2.13 14.74 -14.01
C MET A 192 2.35 15.65 -12.81
N ILE A 193 3.09 15.19 -11.81
CA ILE A 193 3.43 15.97 -10.62
C ILE A 193 4.36 17.12 -11.00
N ASP A 194 5.41 16.89 -11.80
CA ASP A 194 6.33 17.92 -12.28
C ASP A 194 5.61 18.98 -13.11
N GLY A 195 4.65 18.56 -13.95
CA GLY A 195 3.83 19.48 -14.73
C GLY A 195 2.96 20.41 -13.86
N THR A 196 2.58 19.98 -12.67
CA THR A 196 1.73 20.75 -11.75
C THR A 196 2.54 21.54 -10.71
N CYS A 197 3.60 20.94 -10.17
CA CYS A 197 4.40 21.46 -9.07
C CYS A 197 5.70 22.15 -9.50
N GLY A 198 6.05 22.06 -10.78
CA GLY A 198 7.27 22.63 -11.38
C GLY A 198 8.29 21.54 -11.74
N ALA A 199 9.05 21.78 -12.81
CA ALA A 199 9.97 20.80 -13.43
C ALA A 199 11.15 20.31 -12.55
N THR A 200 11.28 20.83 -11.32
CA THR A 200 12.33 20.46 -10.35
C THR A 200 11.74 20.03 -9.00
N PHE A 201 10.46 19.65 -9.00
CA PHE A 201 9.82 19.05 -7.84
C PHE A 201 10.42 17.67 -7.56
#